data_AF-Q9PHH7-F1
#
_entry.id   AF-Q9PHH7-F1
#
_cell.length_a   1.000
_cell.length_b   1.000
_cell.length_c   1.000
_cell.angle_alpha   90.00
_cell.angle_beta   90.00
_cell.angle_gamma   90.00
#
_symmetry.space_group_name_H-M   'P 1'
#
loop_
_entity.id
_entity.type
_entity.pdbx_description
1 polymer ?
#
loop_
_entity_poly.entity_id
_entity_poly.type
_entity_poly.pdbx_seq_one_letter_code
_entity_poly.pdbx_strand_id
1 'polypeptide(L)' 'MKHPMHRKMTITLDEVVYEGLYRTVGRRRMSQFIEDLIRPHVLDTTLDDGYRAMAEDKDREVEAMEWCNALAEDMDDAAR' A
#
# COMPACT_ATOMS: atom_id res chain seq x y z
N MET A 1 -1.15 -2.48 16.74
CA MET A 1 -1.25 -3.70 15.90
C MET A 1 -1.77 -3.32 14.52
N LYS A 2 -0.94 -3.31 13.48
CA LYS A 2 -1.41 -3.18 12.09
C LYS A 2 -2.05 -4.51 11.71
N HIS A 3 -3.36 -4.53 11.49
CA HIS A 3 -4.02 -5.70 10.90
C HIS A 3 -3.58 -5.79 9.44
N PRO A 4 -3.14 -6.95 8.93
CA PRO A 4 -2.89 -7.11 7.50
C PRO A 4 -4.23 -6.90 6.77
N MET A 5 -4.29 -5.83 5.98
CA MET A 5 -5.50 -5.48 5.24
C MET A 5 -5.62 -6.37 4.01
N HIS A 6 -6.38 -7.45 4.12
CA HIS A 6 -6.74 -8.27 2.97
C HIS A 6 -8.02 -7.74 2.32
N ARG A 7 -8.04 -7.66 0.99
CA ARG A 7 -9.23 -7.32 0.19
C ARG A 7 -9.64 -8.55 -0.61
N LYS A 8 -10.94 -8.83 -0.66
CA LYS A 8 -11.49 -9.89 -1.53
C LYS A 8 -11.70 -9.33 -2.93
N MET A 9 -11.27 -10.08 -3.93
CA MET A 9 -11.48 -9.78 -5.34
C MET A 9 -12.06 -11.02 -6.02
N THR A 10 -13.09 -10.84 -6.84
CA THR A 10 -13.62 -11.88 -7.72
C THR A 10 -12.88 -11.80 -9.04
N ILE A 11 -12.32 -12.91 -9.49
CA ILE A 11 -11.64 -13.05 -10.78
C ILE A 11 -12.30 -14.17 -11.58
N THR A 12 -12.32 -14.05 -12.89
CA THR A 12 -12.75 -15.12 -13.79
C THR A 12 -11.52 -15.87 -14.28
N LEU A 13 -11.58 -17.19 -14.23
CA LEU A 13 -10.53 -18.09 -14.71
C LEU A 13 -11.14 -19.01 -15.76
N ASP A 14 -10.31 -19.48 -16.68
CA ASP A 14 -10.67 -20.62 -17.51
C ASP A 14 -10.97 -21.85 -16.63
N GLU A 15 -11.95 -22.66 -17.03
CA GLU A 15 -12.43 -23.80 -16.23
C GLU A 15 -11.32 -24.81 -15.96
N VAL A 16 -10.46 -25.09 -16.96
CA VAL A 16 -9.35 -26.04 -16.81
C VAL A 16 -8.32 -25.51 -15.81
N VAL A 17 -8.09 -24.19 -15.81
CA VAL A 17 -7.18 -23.54 -14.86
C VAL A 17 -7.76 -23.57 -13.44
N TYR A 18 -9.04 -23.29 -13.27
CA TYR A 18 -9.71 -23.36 -11.98
C TYR A 18 -9.66 -24.78 -11.38
N GLU A 19 -9.99 -25.81 -12.16
CA GLU A 19 -9.94 -27.20 -11.73
C GLU A 19 -8.50 -27.66 -11.44
N GLY A 20 -7.54 -27.26 -12.28
CA GLY A 20 -6.13 -27.51 -12.05
C GLY A 20 -5.65 -26.90 -10.73
N LEU A 21 -6.04 -25.64 -10.46
CA LEU A 21 -5.74 -24.95 -9.21
C LEU A 21 -6.40 -25.64 -8.01
N TYR A 22 -7.66 -26.06 -8.17
CA TYR A 22 -8.41 -26.76 -7.12
C TYR A 22 -7.77 -28.08 -6.72
N ARG A 23 -7.40 -28.90 -7.70
CA ARG A 23 -6.79 -30.21 -7.47
C ARG A 23 -5.37 -30.14 -6.94
N THR A 24 -4.57 -29.19 -7.43
CA THR A 24 -3.13 -29.13 -7.14
C THR A 24 -2.83 -28.35 -5.86
N VAL A 25 -3.51 -27.20 -5.66
CA VAL A 25 -3.24 -26.28 -4.53
C VAL A 25 -4.23 -26.51 -3.39
N GLY A 26 -5.45 -26.93 -3.69
CA GLY A 26 -6.50 -27.21 -2.71
C GLY A 26 -7.27 -25.96 -2.27
N ARG A 27 -8.55 -26.16 -1.89
CA ARG A 27 -9.53 -25.10 -1.62
C ARG A 27 -9.10 -24.01 -0.64
N ARG A 28 -8.28 -24.33 0.36
CA ARG A 28 -7.91 -23.39 1.44
C ARG A 28 -6.63 -22.61 1.15
N ARG A 29 -5.87 -22.97 0.11
CA ARG A 29 -4.55 -22.37 -0.18
C ARG A 29 -4.51 -21.57 -1.48
N MET A 30 -5.57 -21.58 -2.29
CA MET A 30 -5.61 -20.88 -3.58
C MET A 30 -5.32 -19.39 -3.46
N SER A 31 -5.97 -18.69 -2.52
CA SER A 31 -5.77 -17.25 -2.35
C SER A 31 -4.31 -16.93 -1.98
N GLN A 32 -3.72 -17.71 -1.07
CA GLN A 32 -2.30 -17.55 -0.70
C GLN A 32 -1.38 -17.84 -1.88
N PHE A 33 -1.64 -18.92 -2.63
CA PHE A 33 -0.83 -19.29 -3.79
C PHE A 33 -0.85 -18.21 -4.87
N ILE A 34 -2.04 -17.70 -5.21
CA ILE A 34 -2.18 -16.60 -6.18
C ILE A 34 -1.48 -15.36 -5.63
N GLU A 35 -1.66 -15.02 -4.35
CA GLU A 35 -1.00 -13.87 -3.72
C GLU A 35 0.52 -13.97 -3.79
N ASP A 36 1.11 -15.12 -3.44
CA ASP A 36 2.56 -15.36 -3.48
C ASP A 36 3.11 -15.24 -4.91
N LEU A 37 2.33 -15.68 -5.90
CA LEU A 37 2.71 -15.60 -7.31
C LEU A 37 2.67 -14.16 -7.83
N ILE A 38 1.62 -13.38 -7.50
CA ILE A 38 1.48 -12.01 -8.00
C ILE A 38 2.35 -11.00 -7.24
N ARG A 39 2.62 -11.26 -5.95
CA ARG A 39 3.34 -10.36 -5.03
C ARG A 39 4.64 -9.77 -5.63
N PRO A 40 5.59 -10.56 -6.18
CA PRO A 40 6.82 -10.01 -6.75
C PRO A 40 6.60 -9.18 -8.04
N HIS A 41 5.42 -9.27 -8.66
CA HIS A 41 5.08 -8.55 -9.88
C HIS A 41 4.25 -7.28 -9.64
N VAL A 42 3.53 -7.22 -8.53
CA VAL A 42 2.67 -6.07 -8.16
C VAL A 42 3.29 -5.19 -7.08
N LEU A 43 4.15 -5.77 -6.25
CA LEU A 43 5.01 -5.04 -5.33
C LEU A 43 6.35 -4.82 -6.03
N ASP A 44 6.36 -3.95 -7.03
CA ASP A 44 7.63 -3.53 -7.62
C ASP A 44 8.35 -2.54 -6.69
N THR A 45 9.65 -2.73 -6.65
CA THR A 45 10.73 -2.13 -5.84
C THR A 45 10.77 -0.59 -5.74
N THR A 46 9.91 0.13 -6.43
CA THR A 46 10.00 1.60 -6.59
C THR A 46 9.33 2.40 -5.47
N LEU A 47 8.28 1.85 -4.85
CA LEU A 47 7.52 2.59 -3.84
C LEU A 47 8.27 2.70 -2.52
N ASP A 48 9.01 1.65 -2.16
CA ASP A 48 9.80 1.60 -0.93
C ASP A 48 11.03 2.51 -1.02
N ASP A 49 11.65 2.65 -2.19
CA ASP A 49 12.74 3.60 -2.43
C ASP A 49 12.22 5.05 -2.47
N GLY A 50 11.03 5.29 -3.02
CA GLY A 50 10.37 6.61 -2.95
C GLY A 50 10.00 7.01 -1.52
N TYR A 51 9.45 6.09 -0.73
CA TYR A 51 9.18 6.32 0.70
C TYR A 51 10.45 6.46 1.52
N ARG A 52 11.52 5.72 1.21
CA ARG A 52 12.82 5.85 1.89
C ARG A 52 13.50 7.17 1.57
N ALA A 53 13.49 7.60 0.30
CA ALA A 53 14.01 8.91 -0.10
C ALA A 53 13.20 10.07 0.52
N MET A 54 11.87 9.95 0.63
CA MET A 54 11.05 10.92 1.35
C MET A 54 11.27 10.89 2.87
N ALA A 55 11.57 9.73 3.45
CA ALA A 55 11.89 9.60 4.88
C ALA A 55 13.31 10.08 5.24
N GLU A 56 14.22 10.15 4.28
CA GLU A 56 15.57 10.74 4.44
C GLU A 56 15.59 12.26 4.23
N ASP A 57 14.56 12.83 3.60
CA ASP A 57 14.40 14.27 3.33
C ASP A 57 13.73 15.01 4.51
N LYS A 58 14.49 15.15 5.60
CA LYS A 58 14.06 15.88 6.81
C LYS A 58 13.86 17.39 6.58
N ASP A 59 14.50 17.95 5.56
CA ASP A 59 14.40 19.37 5.26
C ASP A 59 12.99 19.73 4.73
N ARG A 60 12.35 18.80 4.02
CA ARG A 60 10.97 18.96 3.54
C ARG A 60 9.92 18.85 4.64
N GLU A 61 10.15 18.04 5.68
CA GLU A 61 9.27 18.01 6.86
C GLU A 61 9.35 19.32 7.66
N VAL A 62 10.54 19.93 7.74
CA VAL A 62 10.73 21.24 8.37
C VAL A 62 10.01 22.33 7.58
N GLU A 63 10.14 22.36 6.24
CA GLU A 63 9.45 23.33 5.39
C GLU A 63 7.91 23.19 5.47
N ALA A 64 7.40 21.95 5.47
CA ALA A 64 5.97 21.69 5.64
C ALA A 64 5.45 22.09 7.04
N MET A 65 6.27 21.90 8.08
CA MET A 65 5.95 22.34 9.44
C MET A 65 5.93 23.87 9.54
N GLU A 66 6.88 24.55 8.90
CA GLU A 66 6.93 26.01 8.83
C GLU A 66 5.73 26.58 8.06
N TRP A 67 5.32 25.95 6.95
CA TRP A 67 4.10 26.33 6.22
C TRP A 67 2.84 26.15 7.06
N CYS A 68 2.70 25.03 7.76
CA CYS A 68 1.55 24.78 8.64
C CYS A 68 1.51 25.76 9.83
N ASN A 69 2.66 26.09 10.41
CA ASN A 69 2.74 27.02 11.53
C ASN A 69 2.46 28.47 11.10
N ALA A 70 2.96 28.89 9.93
CA ALA A 70 2.66 30.19 9.36
C ALA A 70 1.16 30.37 9.07
N LEU A 71 0.46 29.31 8.66
CA LEU A 71 -0.99 29.31 8.43
C LEU A 71 -1.79 29.37 9.75
N ALA A 72 -1.25 28.83 10.85
CA ALA A 72 -1.87 28.90 12.16
C ALA A 72 -1.71 30.28 12.83
N GLU A 73 -0.54 30.92 12.68
CA GLU A 73 -0.31 32.29 13.18
C GLU A 73 -1.21 33.32 12.49
N ASP A 74 -1.48 33.17 11.18
CA ASP A 74 -2.35 34.06 10.42
C ASP A 74 -3.84 33.94 10.84
N MET A 75 -4.26 32.76 11.32
CA MET A 75 -5.60 32.56 11.89
C MET A 75 -5.76 33.17 13.29
N ASP A 76 -4.69 33.21 14.09
CA ASP A 76 -4.71 33.83 15.43
C ASP A 76 -4.68 35.36 15.35
N ASP A 77 -4.03 35.96 14.35
CA ASP A 77 -4.01 37.42 14.14
C ASP A 77 -5.35 37.95 13.59
N ALA A 78 -6.06 37.16 12.78
CA ALA A 78 -7.39 37.49 12.26
C ALA A 78 -8.54 37.38 13.30
N ALA A 79 -8.27 36.81 14.48
CA ALA A 79 -9.23 36.61 15.56
C ALA A 79 -9.17 37.69 16.67
N ARG A 80 -8.33 38.72 16.53
CA ARG A 80 -8.18 39.86 17.45
C ARG A 80 -8.88 41.11 16.93
#